data_AF-A0A7Y7ZE84-F1
#
_entry.id   AF-A0A7Y7ZE84-F1
#
_cell.length_a   1.000
_cell.length_b   1.000
_cell.length_c   1.000
_cell.angle_alpha   90.00
_cell.angle_beta   90.00
_cell.angle_gamma   90.00
#
_symmetry.space_group_name_H-M   'P 1'
#
loop_
_entity.id
_entity.type
_entity.pdbx_description
1 polymer ?
#
loop_
_entity_poly.entity_id
_entity_poly.type
_entity_poly.pdbx_seq_one_letter_code
_entity_poly.pdbx_strand_id
1 'polypeptide(L)' 'MAQSARTTVKCQDPGDGSGDVIVELPPDILKELSLAVGDKLSIEIVDSVIVLRPIRDPNPG' A
#
# COMPACT_ATOMS: atom_id res chain seq x y z
N MET A 1 -2.20 -18.85 -7.26
CA MET A 1 -1.13 -17.85 -7.47
C MET A 1 -1.68 -16.53 -6.97
N ALA A 2 -1.04 -15.88 -6.00
CA ALA A 2 -1.49 -14.58 -5.53
C ALA A 2 -1.15 -13.54 -6.60
N GLN A 3 -2.16 -12.90 -7.18
CA GLN A 3 -1.94 -11.81 -8.13
C GLN A 3 -1.30 -10.64 -7.38
N SER A 4 -0.14 -10.21 -7.85
CA SER A 4 0.62 -9.10 -7.27
C SER A 4 0.55 -7.93 -8.24
N ALA A 5 -0.25 -6.92 -7.89
CA ALA A 5 -0.28 -5.66 -8.61
C ALA A 5 1.00 -4.88 -8.31
N ARG A 6 1.71 -4.41 -9.34
CA ARG A 6 2.95 -3.64 -9.19
C ARG A 6 2.86 -2.33 -9.97
N THR A 7 3.24 -1.23 -9.34
CA THR A 7 3.31 0.08 -9.98
C THR A 7 4.56 0.84 -9.53
N THR A 8 4.90 1.91 -10.25
CA THR A 8 5.91 2.91 -9.85
C THR A 8 5.21 4.24 -9.68
N VAL A 9 5.48 4.90 -8.57
CA VAL A 9 4.82 6.14 -8.16
C VAL A 9 5.87 7.18 -7.80
N LYS A 10 5.51 8.46 -7.91
CA LYS A 10 6.38 9.53 -7.44
C LYS A 10 6.14 9.74 -5.95
N CYS A 11 7.21 9.63 -5.19
CA CYS A 11 7.29 10.07 -3.81
C CYS A 11 7.01 11.57 -3.70
N GLN A 12 6.11 11.95 -2.80
CA GLN A 12 5.79 13.35 -2.51
C GLN A 12 6.36 13.71 -1.13
N ASP A 13 6.99 14.87 -1.05
CA ASP A 13 7.39 15.47 0.23
C ASP A 13 6.14 16.05 0.92
N PRO A 14 5.78 15.58 2.13
CA PRO A 14 4.67 16.15 2.90
C PRO A 14 4.90 17.62 3.30
N GLY A 15 6.13 18.13 3.26
CA GLY A 15 6.43 19.54 3.48
C GLY A 15 6.35 19.99 4.94
N ASP A 16 6.32 19.05 5.88
CA ASP A 16 6.28 19.30 7.33
C ASP A 16 7.66 19.24 8.00
N GLY A 17 8.70 18.88 7.25
CA GLY A 17 10.08 18.76 7.75
C GLY A 17 10.34 17.51 8.59
N SER A 18 9.42 16.54 8.63
CA SER A 18 9.59 15.30 9.41
C SER A 18 10.51 14.28 8.72
N GLY A 19 10.70 14.42 7.40
CA GLY A 19 11.53 13.54 6.58
C GLY A 19 10.82 12.26 6.12
N ASP A 20 9.50 12.22 6.24
CA ASP A 20 8.64 11.18 5.69
C ASP A 20 8.27 11.46 4.22
N VAL A 21 7.50 10.54 3.64
CA VAL A 21 7.12 10.57 2.22
C VAL A 21 5.68 10.13 2.05
N ILE A 22 4.93 10.87 1.25
CA ILE A 22 3.60 10.48 0.82
C ILE A 22 3.74 9.69 -0.49
N VAL A 23 3.16 8.49 -0.48
CA VAL A 23 3.04 7.65 -1.67
C VAL A 23 1.56 7.48 -2.00
N GLU A 24 1.16 8.03 -3.14
CA GLU A 24 -0.22 7.91 -3.62
C GLU A 24 -0.40 6.55 -4.30
N LEU A 25 -1.38 5.76 -3.84
CA LEU A 25 -1.74 4.49 -4.45
C LEU A 25 -2.82 4.72 -5.52
N PRO A 26 -2.55 4.45 -6.80
CA PRO A 26 -3.51 4.69 -7.86
C PRO A 26 -4.80 3.89 -7.66
N PRO A 27 -5.98 4.46 -7.97
CA PRO A 27 -7.27 3.77 -7.80
C PRO A 27 -7.34 2.40 -8.50
N ASP A 28 -6.66 2.24 -9.64
CA ASP A 28 -6.68 0.99 -10.39
C ASP A 28 -5.91 -0.13 -9.67
N ILE A 29 -4.84 0.22 -8.93
CA ILE A 29 -4.10 -0.73 -8.08
C ILE A 29 -4.95 -1.15 -6.88
N LEU A 30 -5.68 -0.21 -6.27
CA LEU A 30 -6.60 -0.52 -5.19
C LEU A 30 -7.70 -1.49 -5.66
N LYS A 31 -8.28 -1.26 -6.84
CA LYS A 31 -9.27 -2.16 -7.45
C LYS A 31 -8.69 -3.55 -7.73
N GLU A 32 -7.50 -3.63 -8.31
CA GLU A 32 -6.85 -4.92 -8.60
C GLU A 32 -6.59 -5.74 -7.32
N LEU A 33 -6.21 -5.05 -6.24
CA LEU A 33 -5.98 -5.66 -4.93
C LEU A 33 -7.27 -5.86 -4.12
N SER A 34 -8.44 -5.47 -4.65
CA SER A 34 -9.74 -5.47 -3.96
C SER A 34 -9.70 -4.72 -2.63
N LEU A 35 -9.08 -3.54 -2.63
CA LEU A 35 -8.91 -2.66 -1.47
C LEU A 35 -9.81 -1.43 -1.56
N ALA A 36 -10.29 -0.96 -0.40
CA ALA A 36 -11.04 0.27 -0.22
C ALA A 36 -10.44 1.15 0.88
N VAL A 37 -10.85 2.42 0.92
CA VAL A 37 -10.47 3.33 2.01
C VAL A 37 -11.00 2.78 3.33
N GLY A 38 -10.11 2.65 4.32
CA GLY A 38 -10.41 2.05 5.63
C GLY A 38 -9.85 0.65 5.81
N ASP A 39 -9.46 -0.03 4.73
CA ASP A 39 -8.75 -1.32 4.83
C ASP A 39 -7.38 -1.15 5.48
N LYS A 40 -7.00 -2.14 6.29
CA LYS A 40 -5.70 -2.16 6.96
C LYS A 40 -4.69 -2.92 6.12
N LEU A 41 -3.51 -2.35 5.95
CA LEU A 41 -2.39 -2.96 5.24
C LEU A 41 -1.20 -3.10 6.18
N SER A 42 -0.46 -4.21 6.06
CA SER A 42 0.89 -4.30 6.62
C SER A 42 1.91 -3.81 5.59
N ILE A 43 2.99 -3.23 6.09
CA ILE A 43 4.11 -2.73 5.30
C ILE A 43 5.32 -3.59 5.62
N GLU A 44 5.96 -4.12 4.58
CA GLU A 44 7.19 -4.90 4.68
C GLU A 44 8.23 -4.35 3.68
N ILE A 45 9.51 -4.44 4.00
CA ILE A 45 10.60 -4.16 3.06
C ILE A 45 11.25 -5.49 2.68
N VAL A 46 11.21 -5.83 1.39
CA VAL A 46 11.78 -7.07 0.83
C VAL A 46 12.64 -6.70 -0.37
N ASP A 47 13.92 -7.08 -0.36
CA ASP A 47 14.87 -6.80 -1.44
C ASP A 47 14.89 -5.33 -1.90
N SER A 48 14.84 -4.40 -0.93
CA SER A 48 14.78 -2.95 -1.16
C SER A 48 13.49 -2.44 -1.82
N VAL A 49 12.43 -3.25 -1.85
CA VAL A 49 11.10 -2.87 -2.34
C VAL A 49 10.11 -2.84 -1.17
N ILE A 50 9.22 -1.85 -1.18
CA ILE A 50 8.10 -1.78 -0.25
C ILE A 50 7.00 -2.72 -0.74
N VAL A 51 6.59 -3.65 0.12
CA VAL A 51 5.50 -4.60 -0.12
C VAL A 51 4.34 -4.25 0.80
N LEU A 52 3.16 -4.06 0.21
CA LEU A 52 1.91 -3.85 0.93
C LEU A 52 1.09 -5.13 0.91
N ARG A 53 0.61 -5.58 2.07
CA ARG A 53 -0.26 -6.76 2.18
C ARG A 53 -1.57 -6.42 2.90
N PRO A 54 -2.72 -6.85 2.37
CA PRO A 54 -3.99 -6.70 3.07
C PRO A 54 -3.99 -7.48 4.40
N ILE A 55 -4.34 -6.82 5.50
CA ILE A 55 -4.62 -7.48 6.78
C ILE A 55 -6.09 -7.89 6.74
N ARG A 56 -6.34 -9.18 6.58
CA ARG A 56 -7.69 -9.75 6.68
C ARG A 56 -7.85 -10.32 8.07
N ASP A 57 -8.75 -9.74 8.86
CA ASP A 57 -9.13 -10.34 10.13
C ASP A 57 -9.82 -11.69 9.83
N PRO A 58 -9.30 -12.83 10.34
CA PRO A 58 -9.88 -14.13 10.06
C PRO A 58 -11.24 -14.35 10.74
N ASN A 59 -11.66 -13.44 11.63
CA ASN A 59 -12.96 -13.46 12.28
C ASN A 59 -13.69 -12.13 12.06
N PRO A 60 -14.58 -12.06 11.06
CA PRO A 60 -15.62 -11.03 11.05
C PRO A 60 -16.60 -11.40 12.16
N GLY A 61 -16.65 -10.58 13.21
CA GLY A 61 -17.67 -10.68 14.25
C GLY A 61 -19.08 -10.45 13.71
#